data_AF-A0AAN5YQZ8-F1
#
_entry.id   AF-A0AAN5YQZ8-F1
#
_cell.length_a   1.000
_cell.length_b   1.000
_cell.length_c   1.000
_cell.angle_alpha   90.00
_cell.angle_beta   90.00
_cell.angle_gamma   90.00
#
_symmetry.space_group_name_H-M   'P 1'
#
loop_
_entity.id
_entity.type
_entity.pdbx_description
1 polymer ?
#
loop_
_entity_poly.entity_id
_entity_poly.type
_entity_poly.pdbx_seq_one_letter_code
_entity_poly.pdbx_strand_id
1 'polypeptide(L)'
;MQVQPPTETAAVDTTLLKDETITTTVAVPETPPPPALRPLYFAYGSNLSFTQMRLRCRHNPDLSSKPVAIARLDHWRWMICQAGYANVLPPEGLRIGRQLSDGDEVPVAGDEDAVFGILYEMDPEDEFLLDGYEGVDHAAEPSRLGEKVPVEVRPREQGCGEYNKWYLPATVTRWLDEEQRVLRMGATAVAESGPQVTTVLVYVDEERVRLGFPRDEYIPRLNRAIREAESIGFPKHWADEVMRKSIPLN
;
A
#
# COMPACT_ATOMS: atom_id res chain seq x y z
N MET A 1 -99.30 9.24 6.47
CA MET A 1 -97.81 9.30 6.49
C MET A 1 -97.33 8.37 5.39
N GLN A 2 -97.42 8.86 4.15
CA GLN A 2 -96.34 9.49 3.38
C GLN A 2 -95.42 8.44 2.77
N VAL A 3 -95.89 8.02 1.60
CA VAL A 3 -95.24 7.25 0.54
C VAL A 3 -94.16 8.14 -0.08
N GLN A 4 -92.96 7.61 -0.21
CA GLN A 4 -91.79 8.30 -0.75
C GLN A 4 -91.87 8.32 -2.30
N PRO A 5 -91.65 9.48 -2.96
CA PRO A 5 -91.70 9.64 -4.42
C PRO A 5 -90.36 9.30 -5.12
N PRO A 6 -90.32 9.27 -6.47
CA PRO A 6 -89.49 8.35 -7.24
C PRO A 6 -88.12 8.88 -7.69
N THR A 7 -87.31 7.90 -8.08
CA THR A 7 -86.03 7.91 -8.79
C THR A 7 -85.87 9.03 -9.84
N GLU A 8 -84.83 9.83 -9.67
CA GLU A 8 -84.31 10.75 -10.69
C GLU A 8 -83.10 10.10 -11.39
N THR A 9 -83.14 10.12 -12.70
CA THR A 9 -82.14 9.54 -13.59
C THR A 9 -81.06 10.58 -13.85
N ALA A 10 -79.81 10.31 -13.50
CA ALA A 10 -78.67 11.13 -13.90
C ALA A 10 -77.80 10.33 -14.89
N ALA A 11 -77.59 10.94 -16.06
CA ALA A 11 -76.83 10.44 -17.18
C ALA A 11 -75.37 10.18 -16.79
N VAL A 12 -74.84 9.02 -17.21
CA VAL A 12 -73.41 8.72 -17.12
C VAL A 12 -72.80 8.89 -18.51
N ASP A 13 -71.93 9.89 -18.58
CA ASP A 13 -71.13 10.27 -19.74
C ASP A 13 -70.15 9.15 -20.10
N THR A 14 -70.17 8.73 -21.37
CA THR A 14 -69.33 7.64 -21.87
C THR A 14 -68.00 8.22 -22.31
N THR A 15 -67.00 8.18 -21.43
CA THR A 15 -65.61 8.48 -21.81
C THR A 15 -64.83 7.19 -22.01
N LEU A 16 -64.35 7.03 -23.24
CA LEU A 16 -63.55 5.93 -23.77
C LEU A 16 -62.22 5.77 -23.03
N LEU A 17 -61.91 4.52 -22.68
CA LEU A 17 -60.68 4.02 -22.10
C LEU A 17 -59.44 4.42 -22.94
N LYS A 18 -58.42 4.98 -22.28
CA LYS A 18 -57.03 4.96 -22.75
C LYS A 18 -56.27 3.96 -21.89
N ASP A 19 -55.78 2.91 -22.53
CA ASP A 19 -54.82 1.96 -21.96
C ASP A 19 -53.49 2.69 -21.75
N GLU A 20 -53.18 3.04 -20.50
CA GLU A 20 -51.83 3.44 -20.11
C GLU A 20 -51.10 2.23 -19.52
N THR A 21 -50.17 1.71 -20.32
CA THR A 21 -49.28 0.61 -19.96
C THR A 21 -48.27 1.10 -18.93
N ILE A 22 -48.49 0.79 -17.65
CA ILE A 22 -47.54 1.09 -16.58
C ILE A 22 -46.32 0.17 -16.75
N THR A 23 -45.25 0.71 -17.31
CA THR A 23 -43.93 0.06 -17.28
C THR A 23 -43.30 0.35 -15.92
N THR A 24 -43.51 -0.54 -14.96
CA THR A 24 -42.79 -0.54 -13.69
C THR A 24 -41.35 -1.00 -13.96
N THR A 25 -40.47 -0.04 -14.23
CA THR A 25 -39.02 -0.27 -14.23
C THR A 25 -38.59 -0.47 -12.79
N VAL A 26 -38.40 -1.73 -12.39
CA VAL A 26 -37.74 -2.07 -11.11
C VAL A 26 -36.29 -1.59 -11.22
N ALA A 27 -35.98 -0.48 -10.55
CA ALA A 27 -34.62 -0.06 -10.33
C ALA A 27 -33.93 -1.14 -9.47
N VAL A 28 -33.07 -1.93 -10.10
CA VAL A 28 -32.10 -2.76 -9.38
C VAL A 28 -31.20 -1.80 -8.62
N PRO A 29 -31.08 -1.89 -7.28
CA PRO A 29 -30.10 -1.09 -6.57
C PRO A 29 -28.72 -1.55 -7.04
N GLU A 30 -28.07 -0.72 -7.86
CA GLU A 30 -26.66 -0.87 -8.19
C GLU A 30 -25.91 -0.87 -6.86
N THR A 31 -25.44 -2.05 -6.47
CA THR A 31 -24.64 -2.21 -5.27
C THR A 31 -23.38 -1.39 -5.50
N PRO A 32 -23.02 -0.44 -4.61
CA PRO A 32 -21.80 0.33 -4.79
C PRO A 32 -20.63 -0.65 -4.93
N PRO A 33 -19.69 -0.42 -5.86
CA PRO A 33 -18.54 -1.28 -6.02
C PRO A 33 -17.86 -1.43 -4.65
N PRO A 34 -17.45 -2.64 -4.26
CA PRO A 34 -16.77 -2.83 -2.98
C PRO A 34 -15.59 -1.84 -2.90
N PRO A 35 -15.37 -1.21 -1.74
CA PRO A 35 -14.29 -0.24 -1.61
C PRO A 35 -12.98 -0.90 -2.04
N ALA A 36 -12.24 -0.22 -2.91
CA ALA A 36 -10.93 -0.69 -3.36
C ALA A 36 -10.06 -0.95 -2.12
N LEU A 37 -9.46 -2.14 -2.05
CA LEU A 37 -8.61 -2.52 -0.93
C LEU A 37 -7.45 -1.52 -0.80
N ARG A 38 -7.16 -1.10 0.44
CA ARG A 38 -6.03 -0.22 0.71
C ARG A 38 -4.72 -0.91 0.31
N PRO A 39 -3.71 -0.16 -0.16
CA PRO A 39 -2.36 -0.69 -0.35
C PRO A 39 -1.81 -1.25 0.96
N LEU A 40 -1.04 -2.34 0.89
CA LEU A 40 -0.29 -2.83 2.05
C LEU A 40 0.97 -1.99 2.24
N TYR A 41 1.36 -1.71 3.48
CA TYR A 41 2.64 -1.05 3.75
C TYR A 41 3.81 -2.02 3.60
N PHE A 42 4.77 -1.70 2.72
CA PHE A 42 5.99 -2.46 2.50
C PHE A 42 7.15 -1.89 3.33
N ALA A 43 7.55 -2.62 4.37
CA ALA A 43 8.68 -2.28 5.20
C ALA A 43 9.97 -2.95 4.70
N TYR A 44 11.03 -2.16 4.52
CA TYR A 44 12.36 -2.64 4.10
C TYR A 44 13.52 -2.19 5.02
N GLY A 45 13.20 -1.39 6.04
CA GLY A 45 14.15 -0.86 7.01
C GLY A 45 13.83 -1.33 8.43
N SER A 46 14.01 -0.47 9.42
CA SER A 46 13.74 -0.82 10.82
C SER A 46 12.29 -1.25 11.11
N ASN A 47 11.32 -0.87 10.27
CA ASN A 47 9.93 -1.34 10.36
C ASN A 47 9.74 -2.82 9.92
N LEU A 48 10.78 -3.50 9.44
CA LEU A 48 10.79 -4.98 9.36
C LEU A 48 10.56 -5.60 10.76
N SER A 49 10.86 -4.87 11.84
CA SER A 49 10.55 -5.26 13.21
C SER A 49 9.06 -5.02 13.50
N PHE A 50 8.29 -6.10 13.65
CA PHE A 50 6.90 -6.00 14.11
C PHE A 50 6.81 -5.49 15.56
N THR A 51 7.86 -5.68 16.38
CA THR A 51 7.97 -5.01 17.68
C THR A 51 8.02 -3.48 17.52
N GLN A 52 8.79 -2.98 16.55
CA GLN A 52 8.84 -1.55 16.27
C GLN A 52 7.52 -1.02 15.71
N MET A 53 6.89 -1.76 14.79
CA MET A 53 5.57 -1.42 14.26
C MET A 53 4.56 -1.28 15.40
N ARG A 54 4.52 -2.24 16.33
CA ARG A 54 3.62 -2.19 17.50
C ARG A 54 3.85 -0.99 18.42
N LEU A 55 5.07 -0.46 18.47
CA LEU A 55 5.38 0.74 19.25
C LEU A 55 4.96 2.03 18.54
N ARG A 56 5.03 2.06 17.20
CA ARG A 56 4.70 3.24 16.38
C ARG A 56 3.19 3.36 16.14
N CYS A 57 2.55 2.24 15.80
CA CYS A 57 1.13 2.11 15.51
C CYS A 57 0.36 1.92 16.81
N ARG A 58 -0.23 3.01 17.34
CA ARG A 58 -0.89 3.02 18.65
C ARG A 58 -2.41 3.08 18.57
N HIS A 59 -2.98 3.31 17.39
CA HIS A 59 -4.41 3.34 17.18
C HIS A 59 -4.98 1.92 17.13
N ASN A 60 -4.43 1.09 16.23
CA ASN A 60 -4.84 -0.30 16.04
C ASN A 60 -3.61 -1.21 15.89
N PRO A 61 -2.79 -1.36 16.95
CA PRO A 61 -1.55 -2.14 16.89
C PRO A 61 -1.77 -3.60 16.47
N ASP A 62 -2.90 -4.21 16.82
CA ASP A 62 -3.16 -5.62 16.51
C ASP A 62 -3.38 -5.85 15.01
N LEU A 63 -3.86 -4.84 14.28
CA LEU A 63 -3.90 -4.81 12.82
C LEU A 63 -2.55 -4.36 12.23
N SER A 64 -2.14 -3.14 12.57
CA SER A 64 -1.04 -2.41 11.91
C SER A 64 0.36 -2.95 12.19
N SER A 65 0.53 -3.81 13.20
CA SER A 65 1.81 -4.44 13.52
C SER A 65 1.87 -5.93 13.19
N LYS A 66 0.79 -6.52 12.66
CA LYS A 66 0.75 -7.93 12.28
C LYS A 66 1.32 -8.10 10.86
N PRO A 67 2.44 -8.83 10.68
CA PRO A 67 2.94 -9.14 9.34
C PRO A 67 1.91 -9.93 8.54
N VAL A 68 1.58 -9.48 7.32
CA VAL A 68 0.59 -10.15 6.46
C VAL A 68 1.24 -10.98 5.35
N ALA A 69 2.41 -10.57 4.87
CA ALA A 69 3.14 -11.25 3.81
C ALA A 69 4.62 -10.83 3.76
N ILE A 70 5.41 -11.59 3.03
CA ILE A 70 6.74 -11.22 2.55
C ILE A 70 6.64 -10.98 1.05
N ALA A 71 7.24 -9.89 0.59
CA ALA A 71 7.21 -9.50 -0.81
C ALA A 71 8.56 -8.93 -1.25
N ARG A 72 8.71 -8.77 -2.56
CA ARG A 72 9.89 -8.15 -3.17
C ARG A 72 9.52 -7.10 -4.21
N LEU A 73 10.37 -6.09 -4.32
CA LEU A 73 10.34 -5.06 -5.36
C LEU A 73 11.47 -5.35 -6.36
N ASP A 74 11.08 -5.71 -7.60
CA ASP A 74 11.99 -6.14 -8.66
C ASP A 74 12.80 -4.98 -9.24
N HIS A 75 14.11 -5.17 -9.39
CA HIS A 75 15.07 -4.17 -9.89
C HIS A 75 15.18 -2.90 -9.05
N TRP A 76 14.69 -2.95 -7.81
CA TRP A 76 14.96 -1.91 -6.82
C TRP A 76 16.32 -2.14 -6.18
N ARG A 77 16.90 -1.10 -5.59
CA ARG A 77 18.15 -1.20 -4.82
C ARG A 77 17.87 -0.85 -3.37
N TRP A 78 18.61 -1.46 -2.46
CA TRP A 78 18.55 -1.13 -1.03
C TRP A 78 19.88 -0.52 -0.60
N MET A 79 19.83 0.49 0.27
CA MET A 79 21.02 1.10 0.84
C MET A 79 20.76 1.68 2.23
N ILE A 80 21.87 2.00 2.91
CA ILE A 80 21.86 3.04 3.93
C ILE A 80 22.25 4.35 3.25
N CYS A 81 21.36 5.34 3.27
CA CYS A 81 21.62 6.63 2.66
C CYS A 81 22.52 7.51 3.54
N GLN A 82 22.96 8.66 3.02
CA GLN A 82 23.83 9.59 3.73
C GLN A 82 23.23 10.17 5.03
N ALA A 83 21.92 10.04 5.27
CA ALA A 83 21.31 10.37 6.56
C ALA A 83 21.51 9.29 7.64
N GLY A 84 22.01 8.11 7.25
CA GLY A 84 22.29 6.97 8.11
C GLY A 84 21.10 6.06 8.37
N TYR A 85 20.09 6.10 7.49
CA TYR A 85 18.89 5.28 7.54
C TYR A 85 18.71 4.47 6.25
N ALA A 86 17.91 3.40 6.31
CA ALA A 86 17.61 2.61 5.13
C ALA A 86 16.79 3.42 4.11
N ASN A 87 17.13 3.29 2.84
CA ASN A 87 16.38 3.82 1.72
C ASN A 87 16.35 2.78 0.59
N VAL A 88 15.40 2.93 -0.32
CA VAL A 88 15.34 2.15 -1.56
C VAL A 88 15.45 3.08 -2.76
N LEU A 89 16.11 2.60 -3.80
CA LEU A 89 16.27 3.33 -5.05
C LEU A 89 15.45 2.65 -6.16
N PRO A 90 14.64 3.41 -6.92
CA PRO A 90 13.90 2.85 -8.04
C PRO A 90 14.80 2.37 -9.18
N PRO A 91 14.28 1.47 -10.04
CA PRO A 91 14.92 1.13 -11.30
C PRO A 91 15.06 2.38 -12.19
N GLU A 92 16.04 2.39 -13.10
CA GLU A 92 16.42 3.55 -13.92
C GLU A 92 15.24 4.25 -14.60
N GLY A 93 14.28 3.47 -15.11
CA GLY A 93 13.08 3.99 -15.77
C GLY A 93 12.21 4.90 -14.89
N LEU A 94 12.23 4.69 -13.56
CA LEU A 94 11.42 5.40 -12.57
C LEU A 94 12.21 6.43 -11.75
N ARG A 95 13.52 6.56 -11.98
CA ARG A 95 14.36 7.53 -11.25
C ARG A 95 14.00 8.97 -11.61
N ILE A 96 14.02 9.83 -10.59
CA ILE A 96 13.75 11.26 -10.68
C ILE A 96 14.77 12.08 -9.86
N GLY A 97 14.92 13.37 -10.16
CA GLY A 97 15.72 14.29 -9.35
C GLY A 97 17.13 13.78 -9.07
N ARG A 98 17.51 13.73 -7.79
CA ARG A 98 18.83 13.24 -7.35
C ARG A 98 19.07 11.76 -7.65
N GLN A 99 18.02 10.95 -7.74
CA GLN A 99 18.14 9.53 -8.06
C GLN A 99 18.81 9.30 -9.42
N LEU A 100 18.64 10.23 -10.37
CA LEU A 100 19.27 10.16 -11.69
C LEU A 100 20.78 10.42 -11.67
N SER A 101 21.24 11.35 -10.83
CA SER A 101 22.66 11.76 -10.81
C SER A 101 23.50 10.96 -9.83
N ASP A 102 22.91 10.56 -8.71
CA ASP A 102 23.63 10.05 -7.55
C ASP A 102 23.31 8.57 -7.27
N GLY A 103 22.33 7.99 -7.98
CA GLY A 103 21.83 6.63 -7.73
C GLY A 103 22.66 5.49 -8.34
N ASP A 104 23.60 5.79 -9.24
CA ASP A 104 24.40 4.77 -9.94
C ASP A 104 25.43 4.07 -9.05
N GLU A 105 25.80 4.70 -7.94
CA GLU A 105 26.73 4.13 -6.97
C GLU A 105 26.07 3.04 -6.10
N VAL A 106 24.73 2.96 -6.09
CA VAL A 106 24.01 1.99 -5.26
C VAL A 106 24.07 0.60 -5.90
N PRO A 107 24.67 -0.40 -5.23
CA PRO A 107 24.87 -1.73 -5.80
C PRO A 107 23.55 -2.48 -5.97
N VAL A 108 23.54 -3.42 -6.92
CA VAL A 108 22.47 -4.41 -7.11
C VAL A 108 22.13 -5.10 -5.79
N ALA A 109 20.84 -5.24 -5.52
CA ALA A 109 20.33 -5.83 -4.27
C ALA A 109 20.37 -7.36 -4.33
N GLY A 110 21.56 -7.91 -4.07
CA GLY A 110 21.80 -9.36 -4.03
C GLY A 110 21.72 -10.00 -5.41
N ASP A 111 21.83 -11.33 -5.45
CA ASP A 111 21.79 -12.08 -6.72
C ASP A 111 20.41 -12.05 -7.40
N GLU A 112 19.35 -11.81 -6.63
CA GLU A 112 17.96 -11.76 -7.10
C GLU A 112 17.57 -10.42 -7.73
N ASP A 113 18.46 -9.42 -7.71
CA ASP A 113 18.21 -8.06 -8.24
C ASP A 113 16.88 -7.47 -7.73
N ALA A 114 16.61 -7.60 -6.44
CA ALA A 114 15.34 -7.20 -5.84
C ALA A 114 15.50 -6.78 -4.37
N VAL A 115 14.58 -5.94 -3.88
CA VAL A 115 14.51 -5.59 -2.46
C VAL A 115 13.40 -6.39 -1.80
N PHE A 116 13.70 -7.12 -0.72
CA PHE A 116 12.69 -7.82 0.07
C PHE A 116 12.18 -6.96 1.21
N GLY A 117 10.90 -7.15 1.53
CA GLY A 117 10.21 -6.45 2.60
C GLY A 117 9.11 -7.29 3.25
N ILE A 118 8.62 -6.80 4.39
CA ILE A 118 7.43 -7.33 5.06
C ILE A 118 6.26 -6.41 4.75
N LEU A 119 5.12 -7.02 4.43
CA LEU A 119 3.87 -6.30 4.23
C LEU A 119 3.07 -6.24 5.53
N TYR A 120 2.45 -5.09 5.78
CA TYR A 120 1.48 -4.86 6.85
C TYR A 120 0.19 -4.30 6.27
N GLU A 121 -0.95 -4.74 6.79
CA GLU A 121 -2.19 -3.97 6.62
C GLU A 121 -2.14 -2.77 7.58
N MET A 122 -2.63 -1.61 7.14
CA MET A 122 -2.54 -0.38 7.92
C MET A 122 -3.92 0.18 8.20
N ASP A 123 -4.17 0.40 9.48
CA ASP A 123 -5.21 1.31 9.93
C ASP A 123 -4.88 2.75 9.48
N PRO A 124 -5.84 3.55 8.97
CA PRO A 124 -5.56 4.88 8.44
C PRO A 124 -4.89 5.82 9.45
N GLU A 125 -5.30 5.73 10.72
CA GLU A 125 -4.75 6.54 11.80
C GLU A 125 -3.32 6.10 12.15
N ASP A 126 -3.01 4.81 12.06
CA ASP A 126 -1.64 4.31 12.24
C ASP A 126 -0.74 4.62 11.06
N GLU A 127 -1.26 4.62 9.84
CA GLU A 127 -0.54 5.10 8.65
C GLU A 127 -0.18 6.59 8.82
N PHE A 128 -1.11 7.41 9.32
CA PHE A 128 -0.84 8.81 9.63
C PHE A 128 0.21 8.99 10.75
N LEU A 129 0.20 8.11 11.77
CA LEU A 129 1.27 8.09 12.77
C LEU A 129 2.62 7.73 12.15
N LEU A 130 2.66 6.75 11.23
CA LEU A 130 3.88 6.41 10.49
C LEU A 130 4.35 7.54 9.60
N ASP A 131 3.46 8.25 8.91
CA ASP A 131 3.81 9.43 8.11
C ASP A 131 4.59 10.46 8.96
N GLY A 132 4.26 10.62 10.24
CA GLY A 132 5.03 11.44 11.18
C GLY A 132 6.42 10.88 11.53
N TYR A 133 6.59 9.55 11.62
CA TYR A 133 7.89 8.92 11.86
C TYR A 133 8.81 8.92 10.63
N GLU A 134 8.21 8.85 9.43
CA GLU A 134 8.92 8.87 8.15
C GLU A 134 9.06 10.31 7.61
N GLY A 135 8.57 11.31 8.36
CA GLY A 135 8.73 12.73 8.04
C GLY A 135 8.04 13.14 6.73
N VAL A 136 6.86 12.61 6.44
CA VAL A 136 6.11 12.91 5.22
C VAL A 136 5.59 14.34 5.24
N ASP A 137 5.83 15.08 4.17
CA ASP A 137 5.24 16.40 3.95
C ASP A 137 3.84 16.28 3.33
N HIS A 138 2.80 16.32 4.17
CA HIS A 138 1.41 16.29 3.71
C HIS A 138 0.99 17.54 2.91
N ALA A 139 1.74 18.63 3.00
CA ALA A 139 1.49 19.86 2.25
C ALA A 139 2.23 19.88 0.90
N ALA A 140 3.00 18.84 0.58
CA ALA A 140 3.72 18.77 -0.67
C ALA A 140 2.78 18.81 -1.89
N GLU A 141 3.24 19.51 -2.91
CA GLU A 141 2.52 19.70 -4.17
C GLU A 141 2.27 18.36 -4.89
N PRO A 142 1.22 18.27 -5.74
CA PRO A 142 1.04 17.12 -6.62
C PRO A 142 2.28 16.86 -7.48
N SER A 143 2.50 15.60 -7.84
CA SER A 143 3.63 15.19 -8.66
C SER A 143 3.65 15.94 -10.00
N ARG A 144 4.77 16.61 -10.27
CA ARG A 144 5.00 17.40 -11.48
C ARG A 144 5.57 16.56 -12.62
N LEU A 145 6.00 15.33 -12.30
CA LEU A 145 6.68 14.42 -13.20
C LEU A 145 5.76 13.27 -13.65
N GLY A 146 4.44 13.53 -13.75
CA GLY A 146 3.43 12.53 -14.13
C GLY A 146 3.69 11.81 -15.46
N GLU A 147 4.36 12.46 -16.42
CA GLU A 147 4.78 11.85 -17.68
C GLU A 147 5.91 10.82 -17.52
N LYS A 148 6.76 11.00 -16.49
CA LYS A 148 7.92 10.15 -16.21
C LYS A 148 7.59 9.05 -15.19
N VAL A 149 6.87 9.40 -14.12
CA VAL A 149 6.36 8.48 -13.11
C VAL A 149 4.87 8.76 -12.95
N PRO A 150 3.99 7.76 -13.21
CA PRO A 150 2.54 7.96 -13.12
C PRO A 150 2.12 8.51 -11.76
N VAL A 151 1.10 9.38 -11.76
CA VAL A 151 0.60 10.02 -10.53
C VAL A 151 -0.02 9.01 -9.56
N GLU A 152 -0.43 7.86 -10.04
CA GLU A 152 -0.92 6.74 -9.23
C GLU A 152 0.22 6.09 -8.45
N VAL A 153 1.43 6.08 -9.01
CA VAL A 153 2.64 5.55 -8.38
C VAL A 153 3.26 6.56 -7.44
N ARG A 154 3.35 7.82 -7.88
CA ARG A 154 3.91 8.92 -7.09
C ARG A 154 2.94 10.10 -7.14
N PRO A 155 1.99 10.21 -6.18
CA PRO A 155 0.96 11.23 -6.24
C PRO A 155 1.45 12.65 -5.92
N ARG A 156 2.49 12.77 -5.08
CA ARG A 156 3.02 14.04 -4.59
C ARG A 156 4.53 14.14 -4.78
N GLU A 157 5.04 15.36 -4.72
CA GLU A 157 6.45 15.62 -4.50
C GLU A 157 6.86 15.25 -3.06
N GLN A 158 8.16 15.01 -2.80
CA GLN A 158 8.65 14.83 -1.42
C GLN A 158 8.48 16.10 -0.56
N GLY A 159 8.53 17.28 -1.18
CA GLY A 159 8.40 18.55 -0.47
C GLY A 159 9.57 18.82 0.49
N CYS A 160 9.27 19.33 1.69
CA CYS A 160 10.29 19.58 2.73
C CYS A 160 10.49 18.40 3.70
N GLY A 161 9.83 17.27 3.42
CA GLY A 161 9.87 16.06 4.23
C GLY A 161 11.12 15.19 4.01
N GLU A 162 11.19 14.10 4.78
CA GLU A 162 12.28 13.14 4.75
C GLU A 162 12.05 12.01 3.74
N TYR A 163 10.84 11.43 3.71
CA TYR A 163 10.43 10.40 2.76
C TYR A 163 9.12 10.80 2.08
N ASN A 164 8.96 10.38 0.82
CA ASN A 164 7.73 10.48 0.06
C ASN A 164 6.99 9.13 -0.01
N LYS A 165 5.70 9.16 -0.30
CA LYS A 165 4.84 7.97 -0.43
C LYS A 165 4.74 7.54 -1.89
N TRP A 166 5.21 6.32 -2.16
CA TRP A 166 5.11 5.67 -3.46
C TRP A 166 4.19 4.45 -3.39
N TYR A 167 3.40 4.22 -4.42
CA TYR A 167 2.48 3.10 -4.54
C TYR A 167 2.91 2.20 -5.68
N LEU A 168 3.41 1.01 -5.36
CA LEU A 168 4.16 0.18 -6.29
C LEU A 168 3.58 -1.22 -6.38
N PRO A 169 3.65 -1.89 -7.55
CA PRO A 169 3.42 -3.32 -7.62
C PRO A 169 4.58 -4.05 -6.91
N ALA A 170 4.26 -4.90 -5.94
CA ALA A 170 5.21 -5.79 -5.29
C ALA A 170 4.83 -7.25 -5.55
N THR A 171 5.84 -8.08 -5.82
CA THR A 171 5.68 -9.53 -5.97
C THR A 171 5.69 -10.18 -4.60
N VAL A 172 4.54 -10.68 -4.16
CA VAL A 172 4.39 -11.45 -2.91
C VAL A 172 5.04 -12.81 -3.09
N THR A 173 6.01 -13.12 -2.23
CA THR A 173 6.72 -14.40 -2.24
C THR A 173 6.10 -15.38 -1.25
N ARG A 174 5.50 -14.87 -0.17
CA ARG A 174 4.84 -15.69 0.85
C ARG A 174 3.77 -14.92 1.60
N TRP A 175 2.59 -15.50 1.71
CA TRP A 175 1.56 -15.02 2.64
C TRP A 175 1.79 -15.56 4.05
N LEU A 176 1.57 -14.71 5.04
CA LEU A 176 1.63 -15.03 6.47
C LEU A 176 0.24 -14.98 7.11
N ASP A 177 -0.69 -14.26 6.46
CA ASP A 177 -2.08 -14.15 6.84
C ASP A 177 -2.98 -14.67 5.70
N GLU A 178 -3.70 -15.76 5.98
CA GLU A 178 -4.57 -16.43 5.01
C GLU A 178 -5.84 -15.62 4.70
N GLU A 179 -6.35 -14.87 5.68
CA GLU A 179 -7.53 -14.01 5.48
C GLU A 179 -7.17 -12.88 4.51
N GLN A 180 -5.99 -12.28 4.67
CA GLN A 180 -5.47 -11.27 3.73
C GLN A 180 -5.20 -11.84 2.34
N ARG A 181 -4.64 -13.06 2.27
CA ARG A 181 -4.43 -13.75 1.00
C ARG A 181 -5.75 -13.93 0.27
N VAL A 182 -6.77 -14.48 0.94
CA VAL A 182 -8.09 -14.73 0.34
C VAL A 182 -8.78 -13.42 -0.03
N LEU A 183 -8.66 -12.37 0.79
CA LEU A 183 -9.24 -11.06 0.52
C LEU A 183 -8.66 -10.43 -0.75
N ARG A 184 -7.34 -10.55 -0.97
CA ARG A 184 -6.63 -9.88 -2.08
C ARG A 184 -6.52 -10.71 -3.35
N MET A 185 -6.38 -12.03 -3.21
CA MET A 185 -6.18 -12.94 -4.34
C MET A 185 -7.44 -13.74 -4.68
N GLY A 186 -8.45 -13.76 -3.81
CA GLY A 186 -9.63 -14.59 -3.94
C GLY A 186 -9.40 -16.01 -3.39
N ALA A 187 -10.49 -16.66 -2.94
CA ALA A 187 -10.44 -17.98 -2.33
C ALA A 187 -9.89 -19.08 -3.25
N THR A 188 -10.07 -18.93 -4.57
CA THR A 188 -9.67 -19.90 -5.60
C THR A 188 -8.27 -19.66 -6.16
N ALA A 189 -7.62 -18.55 -5.81
CA ALA A 189 -6.21 -18.36 -6.16
C ALA A 189 -5.38 -19.35 -5.36
N VAL A 190 -5.13 -20.52 -5.92
CA VAL A 190 -4.12 -21.45 -5.40
C VAL A 190 -2.75 -20.84 -5.70
N ALA A 191 -1.73 -21.14 -4.90
CA ALA A 191 -0.34 -20.67 -5.07
C ALA A 191 0.30 -21.03 -6.44
N GLU A 192 -0.43 -21.67 -7.34
CA GLU A 192 0.02 -22.20 -8.61
C GLU A 192 -0.70 -21.48 -9.74
N SER A 193 -0.09 -20.43 -10.31
CA SER A 193 -0.16 -20.01 -11.73
C SER A 193 0.31 -18.55 -11.96
N GLY A 194 1.34 -18.09 -11.24
CA GLY A 194 2.03 -16.82 -11.58
C GLY A 194 2.52 -16.04 -10.37
N PRO A 195 3.31 -14.97 -10.59
CA PRO A 195 3.72 -14.05 -9.54
C PRO A 195 2.49 -13.38 -8.93
N GLN A 196 2.35 -13.47 -7.61
CA GLN A 196 1.24 -12.85 -6.91
C GLN A 196 1.59 -11.38 -6.67
N VAL A 197 1.03 -10.47 -7.47
CA VAL A 197 1.37 -9.05 -7.41
C VAL A 197 0.28 -8.28 -6.65
N THR A 198 0.69 -7.39 -5.75
CA THR A 198 -0.24 -6.49 -5.05
C THR A 198 0.34 -5.08 -4.99
N THR A 199 -0.53 -4.07 -4.96
CA THR A 199 -0.11 -2.67 -4.78
C THR A 199 0.27 -2.42 -3.33
N VAL A 200 1.45 -1.87 -3.11
CA VAL A 200 2.00 -1.56 -1.78
C VAL A 200 2.34 -0.09 -1.65
N LEU A 201 2.17 0.46 -0.45
CA LEU A 201 2.73 1.74 -0.03
C LEU A 201 4.20 1.55 0.40
N VAL A 202 5.09 2.35 -0.15
CA VAL A 202 6.52 2.38 0.17
C VAL A 202 6.93 3.82 0.48
N TYR A 203 7.66 4.02 1.56
CA TYR A 203 8.31 5.30 1.84
C TYR A 203 9.64 5.35 1.09
N VAL A 204 9.87 6.36 0.27
CA VAL A 204 11.08 6.50 -0.55
C VAL A 204 11.66 7.89 -0.34
N ASP A 205 12.95 7.97 0.00
CA ASP A 205 13.66 9.24 0.08
C ASP A 205 14.29 9.55 -1.28
N GLU A 206 13.74 10.56 -1.94
CA GLU A 206 14.05 10.98 -3.30
C GLU A 206 15.30 11.88 -3.36
N GLU A 207 15.66 12.47 -2.23
CA GLU A 207 16.72 13.49 -2.13
C GLU A 207 18.01 12.91 -1.58
N ARG A 208 17.93 12.02 -0.58
CA ARG A 208 19.09 11.42 0.09
C ARG A 208 19.37 10.04 -0.48
N VAL A 209 20.07 10.03 -1.62
CA VAL A 209 20.28 8.82 -2.43
C VAL A 209 21.74 8.35 -2.53
N ARG A 210 22.65 8.95 -1.76
CA ARG A 210 24.07 8.58 -1.73
C ARG A 210 24.30 7.55 -0.63
N LEU A 211 25.26 6.64 -0.85
CA LEU A 211 25.67 5.69 0.17
C LEU A 211 26.20 6.42 1.42
N GLY A 212 25.81 5.93 2.59
CA GLY A 212 26.23 6.43 3.88
C GLY A 212 26.51 5.31 4.89
N PHE A 213 26.90 5.71 6.09
CA PHE A 213 27.08 4.82 7.24
C PHE A 213 25.84 4.84 8.13
N PRO A 214 25.42 3.71 8.69
CA PRO A 214 24.28 3.70 9.60
C PRO A 214 24.60 4.49 10.86
N ARG A 215 23.58 5.13 11.43
CA ARG A 215 23.74 5.76 12.74
C ARG A 215 23.89 4.71 13.84
N ASP A 216 24.65 5.02 14.87
CA ASP A 216 24.92 4.11 16.00
C ASP A 216 23.61 3.64 16.66
N GLU A 217 22.62 4.53 16.81
CA GLU A 217 21.31 4.19 17.36
C GLU A 217 20.43 3.38 16.39
N TYR A 218 20.71 3.43 15.09
CA TYR A 218 19.96 2.72 14.07
C TYR A 218 20.39 1.26 13.94
N ILE A 219 21.70 0.98 14.09
CA ILE A 219 22.27 -0.36 14.05
C ILE A 219 21.50 -1.37 14.93
N PRO A 220 21.27 -1.15 16.24
CA PRO A 220 20.54 -2.11 17.08
C PRO A 220 19.08 -2.27 16.67
N ARG A 221 18.45 -1.22 16.12
CA ARG A 221 17.05 -1.29 15.63
C ARG A 221 16.94 -2.17 14.40
N LEU A 222 17.83 -1.97 13.43
CA LEU A 222 17.82 -2.77 12.20
C LEU A 222 18.30 -4.21 12.46
N ASN A 223 19.23 -4.41 13.40
CA ASN A 223 19.61 -5.74 13.88
C ASN A 223 18.43 -6.53 14.46
N ARG A 224 17.60 -5.89 15.30
CA ARG A 224 16.35 -6.50 15.79
C ARG A 224 15.39 -6.80 14.63
N ALA A 225 15.24 -5.85 13.73
CA ALA A 225 14.33 -5.97 12.59
C ALA A 225 14.67 -7.16 11.69
N ILE A 226 15.96 -7.34 11.35
CA ILE A 226 16.43 -8.52 10.59
C ILE A 226 16.13 -9.81 11.35
N ARG A 227 16.44 -9.88 12.65
CA ARG A 227 16.21 -11.09 13.47
C ARG A 227 14.73 -11.47 13.53
N GLU A 228 13.86 -10.48 13.74
CA GLU A 228 12.41 -10.68 13.77
C GLU A 228 11.86 -11.11 12.40
N ALA A 229 12.31 -10.46 11.32
CA ALA A 229 11.93 -10.83 9.96
C ALA A 229 12.36 -12.26 9.60
N GLU A 230 13.60 -12.65 9.90
CA GLU A 230 14.09 -14.02 9.67
C GLU A 230 13.23 -15.06 10.40
N SER A 231 12.71 -14.74 11.60
CA SER A 231 11.89 -15.66 12.39
C SER A 231 10.54 -16.02 11.74
N ILE A 232 10.05 -15.18 10.82
CA ILE A 232 8.81 -15.41 10.05
C ILE A 232 9.07 -15.87 8.61
N GLY A 233 10.33 -16.19 8.28
CA GLY A 233 10.74 -16.73 6.99
C GLY A 233 11.20 -15.72 5.96
N PHE A 234 11.58 -14.51 6.37
CA PHE A 234 12.28 -13.55 5.50
C PHE A 234 13.61 -14.15 5.01
N PRO A 235 14.01 -13.92 3.74
CA PRO A 235 15.19 -14.57 3.16
C PRO A 235 16.48 -14.13 3.85
N LYS A 236 17.01 -15.03 4.67
CA LYS A 236 18.27 -14.82 5.38
C LYS A 236 19.45 -14.53 4.44
N HIS A 237 19.56 -15.28 3.34
CA HIS A 237 20.64 -15.10 2.36
C HIS A 237 20.64 -13.68 1.77
N TRP A 238 19.47 -13.16 1.39
CA TRP A 238 19.32 -11.79 0.92
C TRP A 238 19.70 -10.77 1.99
N ALA A 239 19.27 -10.97 3.24
CA ALA A 239 19.65 -10.08 4.34
C ALA A 239 21.18 -10.06 4.56
N ASP A 240 21.83 -11.22 4.47
CA ASP A 240 23.29 -11.36 4.59
C ASP A 240 24.04 -10.70 3.42
N GLU A 241 23.53 -10.84 2.20
CA GLU A 241 24.14 -10.27 1.00
C GLU A 241 23.90 -8.77 0.83
N VAL A 242 22.78 -8.24 1.33
CA VAL A 242 22.36 -6.85 1.07
C VAL A 242 22.48 -6.01 2.33
N MET A 243 21.79 -6.38 3.40
CA MET A 243 21.69 -5.55 4.60
C MET A 243 22.94 -5.64 5.48
N ARG A 244 23.50 -6.85 5.66
CA ARG A 244 24.64 -7.08 6.58
C ARG A 244 25.94 -6.46 6.09
N LYS A 245 26.06 -6.13 4.80
CA LYS A 245 27.21 -5.36 4.28
C LYS A 245 27.34 -3.99 4.94
N SER A 246 26.20 -3.37 5.29
CA SER A 246 26.16 -2.04 5.89
C SER A 246 25.87 -2.05 7.39
N ILE A 247 25.33 -3.14 7.93
CA ILE A 247 24.86 -3.22 9.33
C ILE A 247 25.69 -4.24 10.13
N PRO A 248 26.66 -3.77 10.95
CA PRO A 248 27.45 -4.66 11.77
C PRO A 248 26.59 -5.37 12.83
N LEU A 249 26.98 -6.59 13.17
CA LEU A 249 26.44 -7.30 14.33
C LEU A 249 27.03 -6.65 15.59
N ASN A 250 26.16 -6.19 16.48
CA ASN A 250 26.56 -5.73 17.82
C ASN A 250 26.94 -6.92 18.70
#